data_AF-A0A5K0VE74-F1
#
_entry.id   AF-A0A5K0VE74-F1
#
_cell.length_a   1.000
_cell.length_b   1.000
_cell.length_c   1.000
_cell.angle_alpha   90.00
_cell.angle_beta   90.00
_cell.angle_gamma   90.00
#
_symmetry.space_group_name_H-M   'P 1'
#
loop_
_entity.id
_entity.type
_entity.pdbx_description
1 polymer ?
#
loop_
_entity_poly.entity_id
_entity_poly.type
_entity_poly.pdbx_seq_one_letter_code
_entity_poly.pdbx_strand_id
1 'polypeptide(L)' 'SLAGMIRQPKWGHLKELHRAIKLCEHALVSADPIVTNLGNFQQ' A
#
# COMPACT_ATOMS: atom_id res chain seq x y z
N SER A 1 -12.55 -26.50 14.06
CA SER A 1 -11.97 -26.23 12.72
C SER A 1 -11.31 -24.86 12.75
N LEU A 2 -10.06 -24.75 12.32
CA LEU A 2 -9.20 -23.56 12.35
C LEU A 2 -9.64 -22.43 11.38
N ALA A 3 -10.89 -22.42 10.93
CA ALA A 3 -11.39 -21.45 9.96
C ALA A 3 -11.79 -20.15 10.70
N GLY A 4 -10.91 -19.16 10.70
CA GLY A 4 -11.20 -17.84 11.27
C GLY A 4 -10.02 -17.13 11.95
N MET A 5 -8.86 -17.78 12.11
CA MET A 5 -7.72 -17.11 12.74
C MET A 5 -7.02 -16.17 11.75
N ILE A 6 -7.02 -14.87 12.07
CA ILE A 6 -6.34 -13.84 11.28
C ILE A 6 -4.83 -14.12 11.27
N ARG A 7 -4.25 -14.27 10.07
CA ARG A 7 -2.81 -14.53 9.90
C ARG A 7 -2.01 -13.24 10.06
N GLN A 8 -1.50 -12.99 11.26
CA GLN A 8 -0.57 -11.91 11.53
C GLN A 8 0.89 -12.35 11.30
N PRO A 9 1.81 -11.43 10.94
CA PRO A 9 1.61 -9.98 10.73
C PRO A 9 1.06 -9.62 9.34
N LYS A 10 1.03 -10.58 8.41
CA LYS A 10 0.73 -10.35 6.99
C LYS A 10 -0.63 -9.70 6.75
N TRP A 11 -1.69 -10.13 7.44
CA TRP A 11 -3.02 -9.55 7.28
C TRP A 11 -3.05 -8.08 7.72
N GLY A 12 -2.43 -7.74 8.85
CA GLY A 12 -2.36 -6.37 9.34
C GLY A 12 -1.64 -5.45 8.35
N HIS A 13 -0.48 -5.86 7.86
CA HIS A 13 0.27 -5.08 6.86
C HIS A 13 -0.53 -4.85 5.58
N LEU A 14 -1.17 -5.90 5.05
CA LEU A 14 -1.99 -5.76 3.84
C LEU A 14 -3.22 -4.89 4.06
N LYS A 15 -3.85 -4.97 5.24
CA LYS A 15 -4.97 -4.10 5.60
C LYS A 15 -4.57 -2.63 5.59
N GLU A 16 -3.46 -2.28 6.23
CA GLU A 16 -2.99 -0.89 6.27
C GLU A 16 -2.50 -0.41 4.90
N LEU A 17 -1.85 -1.28 4.11
CA LEU A 17 -1.49 -0.98 2.72
C LEU A 17 -2.73 -0.69 1.87
N HIS A 18 -3.77 -1.52 1.93
CA HIS A 18 -5.02 -1.28 1.21
C HIS A 18 -5.70 0.00 1.64
N ARG A 19 -5.68 0.32 2.94
CA ARG A 19 -6.22 1.58 3.46
C ARG A 19 -5.48 2.78 2.85
N ALA A 20 -4.15 2.75 2.80
CA ALA A 20 -3.35 3.81 2.19
C ALA A 20 -3.68 3.98 0.69
N ILE A 21 -3.77 2.88 -0.05
CA ILE A 21 -4.16 2.90 -1.48
C ILE A 21 -5.55 3.53 -1.67
N LYS A 22 -6.53 3.13 -0.83
CA LYS A 22 -7.90 3.65 -0.94
C LYS A 22 -7.99 5.15 -0.68
N LEU A 23 -7.19 5.69 0.25
CA LEU A 23 -7.11 7.13 0.47
C LEU A 23 -6.58 7.88 -0.76
N CYS A 24 -5.74 7.24 -1.57
CA CYS A 24 -5.17 7.81 -2.79
C CYS A 24 -5.99 7.51 -4.06
N GLU A 25 -7.10 6.78 -3.98
CA GLU A 25 -7.82 6.24 -5.14
C GLU A 25 -8.12 7.28 -6.22
N HIS A 26 -8.67 8.44 -5.84
CA HIS A 26 -9.00 9.49 -6.82
C HIS A 26 -7.77 10.01 -7.57
N ALA A 27 -6.65 10.22 -6.87
CA ALA A 27 -5.41 10.67 -7.51
C ALA A 27 -4.82 9.59 -8.43
N LEU A 28 -4.96 8.32 -8.05
CA LEU A 28 -4.45 7.18 -8.82
C LEU A 28 -5.22 6.91 -10.11
N VAL A 29 -6.53 7.24 -10.15
CA VAL A 29 -7.38 6.94 -11.32
C VAL A 29 -7.64 8.14 -12.23
N SER A 30 -7.37 9.37 -11.76
CA SER A 30 -7.72 10.60 -12.47
C SER A 30 -6.50 11.40 -12.99
N ALA A 31 -5.28 10.89 -12.82
CA ALA A 31 -4.06 11.58 -13.24
C ALA A 31 -2.99 10.61 -13.78
N ASP A 32 -2.14 11.11 -14.69
CA ASP A 32 -0.95 10.41 -15.14
C ASP A 32 0.17 10.53 -14.08
N PRO A 33 0.92 9.45 -13.80
CA PRO A 33 2.00 9.50 -12.83
C PRO A 33 3.18 10.33 -13.36
N ILE A 34 3.73 11.20 -12.52
CA ILE A 34 4.98 11.92 -12.78
C ILE A 34 6.11 11.23 -12.02
N VAL A 35 7.14 10.78 -12.74
CA VAL A 35 8.32 10.16 -12.13
C VAL A 35 9.36 11.23 -11.81
N THR A 36 9.63 11.42 -10.52
CA THR A 36 10.68 12.31 -10.02
C THR A 36 11.77 11.48 -9.36
N ASN A 37 13.00 11.57 -9.85
CA ASN A 37 14.16 10.92 -9.23
C ASN A 37 14.57 11.70 -7.96
N LEU A 38 14.61 11.02 -6.80
CA LEU A 38 14.96 11.63 -5.51
C LEU A 38 16.46 11.58 -5.19
N GLY A 39 17.28 11.12 -6.13
CA GLY A 39 18.71 10.89 -5.97
C GLY A 39 19.06 9.40 -5.85
N ASN A 40 20.35 9.13 -5.65
CA ASN A 40 20.84 7.78 -5.44
C ASN A 40 20.65 7.37 -3.97
N PHE A 41 20.36 6.10 -3.73
CA PHE A 41 20.30 5.56 -2.37
C PHE A 41 21.65 5.76 -1.66
N GLN A 42 21.63 6.43 -0.51
CA GLN A 42 22.76 6.52 0.40
C GLN A 42 22.50 5.56 1.56
N GLN A 43 23.44 4.63 1.77
CA GLN A 43 23.40 3.63 2.83
C GLN A 43 24.40 3.99 3.93
#